data_AF-A0A7K3YIW0-F1
#
_entry.id   AF-A0A7K3YIW0-F1
#
_cell.length_a   1.000
_cell.length_b   1.000
_cell.length_c   1.000
_cell.angle_alpha   90.00
_cell.angle_beta   90.00
_cell.angle_gamma   90.00
#
_symmetry.space_group_name_H-M   'P 1'
#
loop_
_entity.id
_entity.type
_entity.pdbx_description
1 polymer ?
#
loop_
_entity_poly.entity_id
_entity_poly.type
_entity_poly.pdbx_seq_one_letter_code
_entity_poly.pdbx_strand_id
1 'polypeptide(L)' 'IEALKAIKAADPAAKVIMCTAVGQEQMVKLAVMSGARGYSVKPFEAPKVLEEVKNVLRA' A
#
# COMPACT_ATOMS: atom_id res chain seq x y z
N ILE A 1 5.97 -1.72 -9.26
CA ILE A 1 4.79 -0.81 -9.24
C ILE A 1 3.71 -1.25 -10.26
N GLU A 2 4.12 -1.94 -11.31
CA GLU A 2 3.33 -2.45 -12.43
C GLU A 2 2.11 -3.26 -11.97
N ALA A 3 2.29 -4.16 -11.00
CA ALA A 3 1.21 -4.95 -10.43
C ALA A 3 0.11 -4.09 -9.79
N LEU A 4 0.47 -3.04 -9.03
CA LEU A 4 -0.49 -2.10 -8.47
C LEU A 4 -1.30 -1.44 -9.57
N LYS A 5 -0.64 -0.94 -10.61
CA LYS A 5 -1.31 -0.29 -11.75
C LYS A 5 -2.27 -1.24 -12.46
N ALA A 6 -1.86 -2.48 -12.69
CA ALA A 6 -2.71 -3.51 -13.30
C ALA A 6 -3.93 -3.85 -12.43
N ILE A 7 -3.74 -4.04 -11.12
CA ILE A 7 -4.83 -4.29 -10.17
C ILE A 7 -5.81 -3.12 -10.17
N LYS A 8 -5.33 -1.88 -10.11
CA LYS A 8 -6.17 -0.68 -10.10
C LYS A 8 -6.89 -0.44 -11.43
N ALA A 9 -6.29 -0.82 -12.55
CA ALA A 9 -6.92 -0.75 -13.87
C ALA A 9 -8.04 -1.81 -14.02
N ALA A 10 -7.82 -3.02 -13.49
CA ALA A 10 -8.82 -4.08 -13.50
C ALA A 10 -9.95 -3.83 -12.48
N ASP A 11 -9.62 -3.30 -11.31
CA ASP A 11 -10.56 -2.96 -10.25
C ASP A 11 -10.20 -1.59 -9.61
N PRO A 12 -10.87 -0.52 -10.04
CA PRO A 12 -10.71 0.81 -9.45
C PRO A 12 -11.13 0.90 -7.98
N ALA A 13 -11.90 -0.03 -7.44
CA ALA A 13 -12.27 -0.09 -6.03
C ALA A 13 -11.28 -0.89 -5.17
N ALA A 14 -10.39 -1.68 -5.78
CA ALA A 14 -9.41 -2.50 -5.07
C ALA A 14 -8.59 -1.68 -4.07
N LYS A 15 -8.54 -2.17 -2.83
CA LYS A 15 -7.77 -1.58 -1.73
C LYS A 15 -6.42 -2.28 -1.63
N VAL A 16 -5.34 -1.58 -1.98
CA VAL A 16 -3.98 -2.14 -2.02
C VAL A 16 -3.09 -1.48 -0.97
N ILE A 17 -2.46 -2.28 -0.13
CA ILE A 17 -1.39 -1.86 0.79
C ILE A 17 -0.06 -2.37 0.22
N MET A 18 0.91 -1.47 0.07
CA MET A 18 2.23 -1.83 -0.47
C MET A 18 3.23 -2.16 0.64
N CYS A 19 3.95 -3.27 0.53
CA CYS A 19 5.05 -3.59 1.46
C CYS A 19 6.37 -3.04 0.92
N THR A 20 7.04 -2.17 1.67
CA THR A 20 8.28 -1.47 1.27
C THR A 20 9.44 -1.73 2.22
N ALA A 21 10.64 -1.27 1.88
CA ALA A 21 11.82 -1.29 2.76
C ALA A 21 12.14 0.13 3.27
N VAL A 22 12.90 0.21 4.37
CA VAL A 22 13.40 1.50 4.88
C VAL A 22 14.20 2.22 3.78
N GLY A 23 14.05 3.54 3.67
CA GLY A 23 14.72 4.37 2.67
C GLY A 23 14.06 4.40 1.29
N GLN A 24 12.90 3.76 1.10
CA GLN A 24 12.16 3.73 -0.18
C GLN A 24 11.06 4.80 -0.27
N GLU A 25 11.29 6.00 0.27
CA GLU A 25 10.29 7.08 0.37
C GLU A 25 9.76 7.53 -1.00
N GLN A 26 10.64 7.61 -2.01
CA GLN A 26 10.22 7.94 -3.38
C GLN A 26 9.30 6.86 -3.97
N MET A 27 9.57 5.59 -3.70
CA MET A 27 8.75 4.48 -4.18
C MET A 27 7.39 4.43 -3.46
N VAL A 28 7.35 4.77 -2.17
CA VAL A 28 6.09 4.96 -1.42
C VAL A 28 5.25 6.06 -2.06
N LYS A 29 5.84 7.24 -2.35
CA LYS A 29 5.13 8.33 -3.03
C LYS A 29 4.58 7.88 -4.37
N LEU A 30 5.39 7.20 -5.18
CA LEU A 30 4.97 6.68 -6.48
C LEU A 30 3.82 5.66 -6.36
N ALA A 31 3.84 4.80 -5.34
CA ALA A 31 2.77 3.85 -5.08
C ALA A 31 1.46 4.55 -4.71
N VAL A 32 1.51 5.53 -3.80
CA VAL A 32 0.32 6.30 -3.40
C VAL A 32 -0.27 7.06 -4.60
N MET A 33 0.58 7.73 -5.39
CA MET A 33 0.14 8.40 -6.64
C MET A 33 -0.44 7.42 -7.67
N SER A 34 0.00 6.16 -7.64
CA SER A 34 -0.52 5.10 -8.52
C SER A 34 -1.78 4.41 -7.96
N GLY A 35 -2.35 4.90 -6.85
CA GLY A 35 -3.61 4.41 -6.29
C GLY A 35 -3.48 3.38 -5.16
N ALA A 36 -2.30 3.22 -4.56
CA ALA A 36 -2.17 2.48 -3.30
C ALA A 36 -2.93 3.22 -2.18
N ARG A 37 -3.64 2.46 -1.35
CA ARG A 37 -4.40 2.98 -0.21
C ARG A 37 -3.60 3.03 1.08
N GLY A 38 -2.43 2.41 1.10
CA GLY A 38 -1.59 2.30 2.28
C GLY A 38 -0.23 1.70 1.97
N TYR A 39 0.65 1.68 2.99
CA TYR A 39 1.95 1.01 2.89
C TYR A 39 2.43 0.49 4.24
N SER A 40 3.32 -0.50 4.21
CA SER A 40 3.97 -1.07 5.40
C SER A 40 5.45 -1.25 5.14
N VAL A 41 6.28 -0.68 6.01
CA VAL A 41 7.74 -0.75 5.91
C VAL A 41 8.25 -2.00 6.63
N LYS A 42 9.18 -2.72 6.00
CA LYS A 42 9.89 -3.87 6.58
C LYS A 42 11.05 -3.41 7.49
N PRO A 43 11.35 -4.13 8.58
CA PRO A 43 10.59 -5.27 9.10
C PRO A 43 9.26 -4.80 9.71
N PHE A 44 8.19 -5.55 9.44
CA PHE A 44 6.86 -5.21 9.94
C PHE A 44 6.61 -5.83 11.31
N GLU A 45 5.87 -5.10 12.14
CA GLU A 45 5.31 -5.59 13.38
C GLU A 45 3.84 -5.95 13.18
N ALA A 46 3.40 -7.12 13.65
CA ALA A 46 2.03 -7.59 13.46
C ALA A 46 0.95 -6.56 13.88
N PRO A 47 1.09 -5.83 15.01
CA PRO A 47 0.12 -4.79 15.37
C PRO A 47 0.00 -3.67 14.32
N LYS A 48 1.13 -3.21 13.76
CA LYS A 48 1.16 -2.14 12.75
C LYS A 48 0.49 -2.56 11.44
N VAL A 49 0.67 -3.81 11.03
CA VAL A 49 0.00 -4.36 9.85
C VAL A 49 -1.51 -4.40 10.05
N LEU A 50 -1.97 -4.86 11.23
CA LEU A 50 -3.40 -4.93 11.54
C LEU A 50 -4.04 -3.54 11.61
N GLU A 51 -3.32 -2.55 12.13
CA GLU A 51 -3.76 -1.15 12.14
C GLU A 51 -3.94 -0.61 10.71
N GLU A 52 -2.95 -0.81 9.84
CA GLU A 52 -3.00 -0.35 8.46
C GLU A 52 -4.15 -0.99 7.68
N VAL A 53 -4.37 -2.30 7.86
CA VAL A 53 -5.52 -3.00 7.25
C VAL A 53 -6.84 -2.41 7.74
N LYS A 54 -6.99 -2.17 9.04
CA LYS A 54 -8.20 -1.53 9.60
C LYS A 54 -8.42 -0.13 9.04
N ASN A 55 -7.36 0.67 8.92
CA ASN A 55 -7.43 2.03 8.37
C ASN A 55 -7.93 2.01 6.92
N VAL A 56 -7.40 1.11 6.10
CA VAL A 56 -7.80 0.98 4.70
C VAL A 56 -9.23 0.46 4.55
N LEU A 57 -9.69 -0.44 5.44
CA LEU A 57 -11.05 -0.99 5.37
C LEU A 57 -12.14 -0.04 5.86
N ARG A 58 -11.85 0.85 6.82
CA ARG A 58 -12.82 1.82 7.38
C ARG A 58 -13.24 2.93 6.42
N ALA A 59 -12.45 3.22 5.39
CA ALA A 59 -12.65 4.31 4.43
C ALA A 59 -13.24 3.86 3.09
#